data_AF-Q025E0-F1
#
_entry.id   AF-Q025E0-F1
#
_cell.length_a   1.000
_cell.length_b   1.000
_cell.length_c   1.000
_cell.angle_alpha   90.00
_cell.angle_beta   90.00
_cell.angle_gamma   90.00
#
_symmetry.space_group_name_H-M   'P 1'
#
loop_
_entity.id
_entity.type
_entity.pdbx_description
1 polymer ?
#
loop_
_entity_poly.entity_id
_entity_poly.type
_entity_poly.pdbx_seq_one_letter_code
_entity_poly.pdbx_strand_id
1 'polypeptide(L)'
;MLFLLLALLLCAPALAQKVGTAARQQDLNFVANQLPALNPNFFFQLDRSQFQQAIADLNAKVGGTTDAEFYTGLAQVVAIAGDAHTTLDLKGSYASAIGFQTLPIALVWLDDGMFVTAALQPYARAVGTQLVAVGGMPINQVVQALATVISHENDQWVRYMSEQYLTGMQILQGLHVAQVGDVVPMTFRTLAGEEFTLQIAPGNGGLATAPDAQTGPTADYLRNPELNYWYRYSPENRLLYFRYNKCEDDPAHPFPAFAAEVLAALDGNSVDTFVWDFRGNTGGNASVIQPLGLGLNLRVPALLANPRFRIYLAMDKGTFSAAMSNAMSFAQPLPGISPILRIIGEPTGGKPAYFGGVQGVNLPGSKLLLQYSTVRNALPAWVPDLPSFQPQIPIHIRATDYFARHDPVIAAILARTAELPAVPTGGAILVNGASYRTDQGVAAGSFASVFGAFANVPDQVFVGGLAAKIIGGTASQVNVVVPAGTQPGSAVVSVRSGSTEVASGQVTITSGGAGIFVLDPANGAQPGAVENQDDSVNSVGNPARTGSLVQIFATGYAPLQPVHVMLGGVPANVIFSGPIAQFPGLWQINAQVPAGMTGQVPVYVIEGNFASNAATIFVK
;
A
#
# COMPACT_ATOMS: atom_id res chain seq x y z
N MET A 1 -65.54 -24.30 31.96
CA MET A 1 -64.34 -23.44 31.89
C MET A 1 -63.14 -24.38 31.85
N LEU A 2 -62.74 -24.81 30.66
CA LEU A 2 -61.72 -24.20 29.79
C LEU A 2 -60.35 -24.80 30.10
N PHE A 3 -59.93 -25.69 29.20
CA PHE A 3 -58.56 -26.16 28.98
C PHE A 3 -57.59 -25.00 28.89
N LEU A 4 -56.36 -25.14 29.40
CA LEU A 4 -55.18 -24.64 28.69
C LEU A 4 -53.92 -25.42 29.15
N LEU A 5 -53.48 -26.34 28.28
CA LEU A 5 -52.11 -26.85 28.26
C LEU A 5 -51.18 -25.70 27.85
N LEU A 6 -50.17 -25.42 28.67
CA LEU A 6 -49.06 -24.54 28.29
C LEU A 6 -48.00 -25.39 27.58
N ALA A 7 -48.10 -25.51 26.26
CA ALA A 7 -47.00 -26.00 25.43
C ALA A 7 -46.00 -24.86 25.24
N LEU A 8 -44.84 -24.94 25.90
CA LEU A 8 -43.67 -24.14 25.55
C LEU A 8 -43.20 -24.56 24.15
N LEU A 9 -43.62 -23.81 23.14
CA LEU A 9 -43.00 -23.79 21.82
C LEU A 9 -41.62 -23.16 21.96
N LEU A 10 -40.59 -24.00 22.01
CA LEU A 10 -39.23 -23.64 21.61
C LEU A 10 -39.27 -23.28 20.11
N CYS A 11 -39.65 -22.05 19.78
CA CYS A 11 -39.29 -21.46 18.50
C CYS A 11 -37.79 -21.17 18.55
N ALA A 12 -36.98 -22.16 18.13
CA ALA A 12 -35.66 -21.85 17.61
C ALA A 12 -35.87 -20.82 16.48
N PRO A 13 -35.12 -19.71 16.43
CA PRO A 13 -35.15 -18.87 15.26
C PRO A 13 -34.70 -19.74 14.09
N ALA A 14 -35.61 -20.05 13.17
CA ALA A 14 -35.24 -20.62 11.89
C ALA A 14 -34.31 -19.60 11.25
N LEU A 15 -32.99 -19.86 11.31
CA LEU A 15 -31.99 -19.10 10.59
C LEU A 15 -32.47 -19.08 9.14
N ALA A 16 -32.79 -17.90 8.61
CA ALA A 16 -33.36 -17.78 7.28
C ALA A 16 -32.31 -18.23 6.24
N GLN A 17 -32.33 -19.50 5.87
CA GLN A 17 -31.50 -20.08 4.81
C GLN A 17 -32.15 -19.75 3.47
N LYS A 18 -31.44 -19.01 2.61
CA LYS A 18 -31.84 -18.74 1.22
C LYS A 18 -31.54 -19.92 0.30
N VAL A 19 -30.50 -20.70 0.59
CA VAL A 19 -30.13 -21.88 -0.22
C VAL A 19 -30.44 -23.16 0.54
N GLY A 20 -31.35 -23.98 0.00
CA GLY A 20 -31.76 -25.25 0.61
C GLY A 20 -30.63 -26.29 0.65
N THR A 21 -30.70 -27.21 1.61
CA THR A 21 -29.69 -28.27 1.83
C THR A 21 -29.36 -29.07 0.58
N ALA A 22 -30.35 -29.40 -0.26
CA ALA A 22 -30.12 -30.14 -1.50
C ALA A 22 -29.25 -29.37 -2.51
N ALA A 23 -29.43 -28.05 -2.62
CA ALA A 23 -28.63 -27.19 -3.49
C ALA A 23 -27.20 -27.04 -2.96
N ARG A 24 -27.03 -26.89 -1.63
CA ARG A 24 -25.72 -26.91 -0.98
C ARG A 24 -24.97 -28.23 -1.21
N GLN A 25 -25.69 -29.35 -1.15
CA GLN A 25 -25.10 -30.66 -1.44
C GLN A 25 -24.63 -30.76 -2.90
N GLN A 26 -25.39 -30.21 -3.85
CA GLN A 26 -24.97 -30.18 -5.26
C GLN A 26 -23.69 -29.36 -5.44
N ASP A 27 -23.58 -28.21 -4.78
CA ASP A 27 -22.40 -27.36 -4.80
C ASP A 27 -21.18 -28.04 -4.20
N LEU A 28 -21.34 -28.67 -3.02
CA LEU A 28 -20.28 -29.44 -2.38
C LEU A 28 -19.82 -30.61 -3.25
N ASN A 29 -20.76 -31.33 -3.86
CA ASN A 29 -20.45 -32.44 -4.77
C ASN A 29 -19.71 -31.96 -6.02
N PHE A 30 -20.03 -30.76 -6.52
CA PHE A 30 -19.31 -30.16 -7.64
C PHE A 30 -17.86 -29.86 -7.25
N VAL A 31 -17.64 -29.19 -6.11
CA VAL A 31 -16.29 -28.90 -5.61
C VAL A 31 -15.51 -30.20 -5.32
N ALA A 32 -16.16 -31.21 -4.74
CA ALA A 32 -15.50 -32.48 -4.43
C ALA A 32 -15.04 -33.24 -5.67
N ASN A 33 -15.85 -33.28 -6.73
CA ASN A 33 -15.69 -34.23 -7.82
C ASN A 33 -15.25 -33.58 -9.15
N GLN A 34 -15.70 -32.35 -9.43
CA GLN A 34 -15.45 -31.69 -10.71
C GLN A 34 -14.22 -30.79 -10.63
N LEU A 35 -14.10 -29.97 -9.58
CA LEU A 35 -12.99 -29.01 -9.48
C LEU A 35 -11.59 -29.67 -9.59
N PRO A 36 -11.29 -30.80 -8.90
CA PRO A 36 -9.99 -31.44 -9.03
C PRO A 36 -9.71 -32.04 -10.41
N ALA A 37 -10.75 -32.34 -11.19
CA ALA A 37 -10.63 -32.83 -12.56
C ALA A 37 -10.44 -31.70 -13.58
N LEU A 38 -10.95 -30.51 -13.26
CA LEU A 38 -10.87 -29.32 -14.10
C LEU A 38 -9.53 -28.57 -13.95
N ASN A 39 -8.96 -28.56 -12.74
CA ASN A 39 -7.67 -27.92 -12.49
C ASN A 39 -6.49 -28.82 -12.94
N PRO A 40 -5.50 -28.28 -13.68
CA PRO A 40 -4.37 -29.03 -14.23
C PRO A 40 -3.59 -29.89 -13.24
N ASN A 41 -3.50 -29.42 -11.99
CA ASN A 41 -2.86 -30.17 -10.93
C ASN A 41 -3.33 -29.68 -9.55
N PHE A 42 -4.61 -29.89 -9.23
CA PHE A 42 -5.23 -29.40 -7.99
C PHE A 42 -4.47 -29.81 -6.70
N PHE A 43 -3.79 -30.96 -6.72
CA PHE A 43 -3.08 -31.54 -5.58
C PHE A 43 -1.57 -31.31 -5.63
N PHE A 44 -1.09 -30.27 -6.33
CA PHE A 44 0.35 -30.03 -6.50
C PHE A 44 1.11 -29.81 -5.18
N GLN A 45 0.43 -29.29 -4.16
CA GLN A 45 0.97 -29.08 -2.81
C GLN A 45 -0.04 -29.43 -1.68
N LEU A 46 -1.15 -30.07 -2.03
CA LEU A 46 -2.25 -30.44 -1.12
C LEU A 46 -2.37 -31.97 -1.06
N ASP A 47 -2.39 -32.54 0.16
CA ASP A 47 -2.68 -33.96 0.33
C ASP A 47 -4.15 -34.23 -0.02
N ARG A 48 -4.39 -35.27 -0.81
CA ARG A 48 -5.74 -35.73 -1.16
C ARG A 48 -6.56 -36.09 0.08
N SER A 49 -5.93 -36.65 1.12
CA SER A 49 -6.61 -37.02 2.36
C SER A 49 -7.07 -35.77 3.13
N GLN A 50 -6.29 -34.68 3.12
CA GLN A 50 -6.68 -33.39 3.70
C GLN A 50 -7.87 -32.78 2.97
N PHE A 51 -7.88 -32.80 1.63
CA PHE A 51 -9.02 -32.32 0.84
C PHE A 51 -10.29 -33.13 1.11
N GLN A 52 -10.18 -34.47 1.10
CA GLN A 52 -11.31 -35.37 1.37
C GLN A 52 -11.86 -35.18 2.77
N GLN A 53 -10.99 -34.97 3.76
CA GLN A 53 -11.41 -34.68 5.13
C GLN A 53 -12.15 -33.35 5.21
N ALA A 54 -11.65 -32.29 4.57
CA ALA A 54 -12.31 -30.98 4.55
C ALA A 54 -13.71 -31.05 3.88
N ILE A 55 -13.85 -31.82 2.80
CA ILE A 55 -15.15 -32.11 2.18
C ILE A 55 -16.08 -32.85 3.15
N ALA A 56 -15.59 -33.90 3.83
CA ALA A 56 -16.37 -34.69 4.77
C ALA A 56 -16.84 -33.85 5.98
N ASP A 57 -15.97 -33.01 6.52
CA ASP A 57 -16.27 -32.11 7.64
C ASP A 57 -17.33 -31.08 7.27
N LEU A 58 -17.27 -30.52 6.07
CA LEU A 58 -18.28 -29.59 5.57
C LEU A 58 -19.60 -30.31 5.24
N ASN A 59 -19.53 -31.52 4.69
CA ASN A 59 -20.70 -32.36 4.41
C ASN A 59 -21.49 -32.70 5.68
N ALA A 60 -20.80 -33.01 6.79
CA ALA A 60 -21.43 -33.29 8.08
C ALA A 60 -22.25 -32.11 8.63
N LYS A 61 -21.96 -30.89 8.16
CA LYS A 61 -22.59 -29.64 8.60
C LYS A 61 -23.64 -29.09 7.61
N VAL A 62 -23.76 -29.68 6.40
CA VAL A 62 -24.53 -29.13 5.26
C VAL A 62 -25.98 -28.71 5.60
N GLY A 63 -26.65 -29.45 6.48
CA GLY A 63 -28.04 -29.20 6.91
C GLY A 63 -28.18 -28.35 8.17
N GLY A 64 -27.12 -28.14 8.94
CA GLY A 64 -27.16 -27.50 10.26
C GLY A 64 -26.59 -26.09 10.32
N THR A 65 -25.90 -25.63 9.28
CA THR A 65 -25.24 -24.32 9.24
C THR A 65 -26.04 -23.24 8.51
N THR A 66 -25.72 -21.98 8.77
CA THR A 66 -26.17 -20.83 7.97
C THR A 66 -25.59 -20.84 6.55
N ASP A 67 -26.16 -20.06 5.63
CA ASP A 67 -25.55 -19.88 4.29
C ASP A 67 -24.14 -19.29 4.41
N ALA A 68 -23.94 -18.33 5.33
CA ALA A 68 -22.66 -17.71 5.61
C ALA A 68 -21.60 -18.75 6.02
N GLU A 69 -21.88 -19.58 7.02
CA GLU A 69 -20.97 -20.64 7.48
C GLU A 69 -20.71 -21.68 6.39
N PHE A 70 -21.74 -22.13 5.67
CA PHE A 70 -21.57 -23.16 4.63
C PHE A 70 -20.71 -22.66 3.47
N TYR A 71 -21.02 -21.50 2.88
CA TYR A 71 -20.29 -21.02 1.70
C TYR A 71 -18.93 -20.43 2.03
N THR A 72 -18.74 -19.89 3.24
CA THR A 72 -17.41 -19.55 3.74
C THR A 72 -16.57 -20.83 3.90
N GLY A 73 -17.14 -21.89 4.48
CA GLY A 73 -16.48 -23.20 4.54
C GLY A 73 -16.18 -23.79 3.18
N LEU A 74 -17.09 -23.66 2.20
CA LEU A 74 -16.86 -24.13 0.84
C LEU A 74 -15.71 -23.37 0.17
N ALA A 75 -15.63 -22.05 0.38
CA ALA A 75 -14.52 -21.24 -0.09
C ALA A 75 -13.19 -21.64 0.58
N GLN A 76 -13.20 -22.00 1.88
CA GLN A 76 -12.01 -22.57 2.53
C GLN A 76 -11.55 -23.86 1.83
N VAL A 77 -12.47 -24.78 1.54
CA VAL A 77 -12.18 -26.03 0.81
C VAL A 77 -11.63 -25.78 -0.60
N VAL A 78 -12.04 -24.70 -1.26
CA VAL A 78 -11.45 -24.31 -2.56
C VAL A 78 -10.05 -23.72 -2.36
N ALA A 79 -9.87 -22.86 -1.36
CA ALA A 79 -8.62 -22.14 -1.10
C ALA A 79 -7.48 -23.04 -0.61
N ILE A 80 -7.75 -24.17 0.06
CA ILE A 80 -6.70 -25.09 0.56
C ILE A 80 -5.81 -25.67 -0.54
N ALA A 81 -6.18 -25.58 -1.82
CA ALA A 81 -5.30 -25.91 -2.94
C ALA A 81 -4.05 -25.00 -3.00
N GLY A 82 -4.13 -23.79 -2.44
CA GLY A 82 -3.07 -22.78 -2.47
C GLY A 82 -2.73 -22.31 -3.89
N ASP A 83 -3.72 -22.32 -4.78
CA ASP A 83 -3.67 -21.73 -6.12
C ASP A 83 -4.45 -20.41 -6.09
N ALA A 84 -3.74 -19.28 -6.19
CA ALA A 84 -4.33 -17.94 -6.08
C ALA A 84 -5.39 -17.63 -7.15
N HIS A 85 -5.44 -18.40 -8.24
CA HIS A 85 -6.40 -18.24 -9.34
C HIS A 85 -7.60 -19.18 -9.26
N THR A 86 -7.59 -20.15 -8.35
CA THR A 86 -8.72 -21.06 -8.09
C THR A 86 -9.51 -20.60 -6.87
N THR A 87 -10.63 -19.91 -7.08
CA THR A 87 -11.38 -19.17 -6.05
C THR A 87 -12.88 -19.40 -6.15
N LEU A 88 -13.56 -19.46 -5.00
CA LEU A 88 -15.01 -19.27 -4.94
C LEU A 88 -15.31 -17.81 -4.66
N ASP A 89 -16.03 -17.13 -5.56
CA ASP A 89 -16.36 -15.72 -5.39
C ASP A 89 -17.51 -15.55 -4.38
N LEU A 90 -17.17 -15.03 -3.20
CA LEU A 90 -18.13 -14.66 -2.14
C LEU A 90 -18.49 -13.17 -2.16
N LYS A 91 -18.19 -12.50 -3.27
CA LYS A 91 -18.50 -11.09 -3.51
C LYS A 91 -19.38 -10.95 -4.76
N GLY A 92 -19.82 -9.73 -5.04
CA GLY A 92 -20.58 -9.42 -6.25
C GLY A 92 -22.05 -9.86 -6.23
N SER A 93 -22.65 -9.94 -7.41
CA SER A 93 -24.10 -10.12 -7.59
C SER A 93 -24.58 -11.53 -7.22
N TYR A 94 -23.82 -12.58 -7.56
CA TYR A 94 -24.18 -13.96 -7.20
C TYR A 94 -24.14 -14.19 -5.69
N ALA A 95 -23.10 -13.67 -5.00
CA ALA A 95 -23.03 -13.75 -3.54
C ALA A 95 -24.15 -12.92 -2.87
N SER A 96 -24.43 -11.72 -3.38
CA SER A 96 -25.56 -10.90 -2.94
C SER A 96 -26.91 -11.61 -3.03
N ALA A 97 -27.13 -12.38 -4.11
CA ALA A 97 -28.36 -13.14 -4.32
C ALA A 97 -28.60 -14.16 -3.19
N ILE A 98 -27.54 -14.79 -2.69
CA ILE A 98 -27.60 -15.73 -1.57
C ILE A 98 -27.40 -15.09 -0.19
N GLY A 99 -27.40 -13.75 -0.11
CA GLY A 99 -27.45 -13.01 1.16
C GLY A 99 -26.12 -12.50 1.71
N PHE A 100 -25.03 -12.56 0.94
CA PHE A 100 -23.79 -11.89 1.30
C PHE A 100 -23.93 -10.38 1.07
N GLN A 101 -23.49 -9.58 2.04
CA GLN A 101 -23.64 -8.14 2.08
C GLN A 101 -22.29 -7.49 2.38
N THR A 102 -22.13 -6.27 1.91
CA THR A 102 -20.91 -5.48 2.05
C THR A 102 -21.10 -4.38 3.09
N LEU A 103 -20.13 -4.25 3.99
CA LEU A 103 -20.02 -3.15 4.93
C LEU A 103 -19.57 -1.89 4.16
N PRO A 104 -20.18 -0.73 4.44
CA PRO A 104 -19.97 0.50 3.67
C PRO A 104 -18.70 1.25 4.08
N ILE A 105 -17.57 0.57 4.05
CA ILE A 105 -16.23 1.09 4.32
C ILE A 105 -15.28 0.66 3.21
N ALA A 106 -14.36 1.55 2.82
CA ALA A 106 -13.24 1.23 1.95
C ALA A 106 -11.97 1.20 2.77
N LEU A 107 -11.16 0.18 2.54
CA LEU A 107 -9.94 -0.11 3.28
C LEU A 107 -8.74 -0.13 2.33
N VAL A 108 -7.55 0.17 2.87
CA VAL A 108 -6.28 0.00 2.17
C VAL A 108 -5.24 -0.54 3.12
N TRP A 109 -4.45 -1.53 2.66
CA TRP A 109 -3.34 -2.08 3.41
C TRP A 109 -2.06 -1.29 3.10
N LEU A 110 -1.62 -0.49 4.06
CA LEU A 110 -0.37 0.26 4.02
C LEU A 110 0.70 -0.46 4.85
N ASP A 111 1.95 -0.02 4.74
CA ASP A 111 3.07 -0.65 5.43
C ASP A 111 2.93 -0.62 6.96
N ASP A 112 2.23 0.40 7.47
CA ASP A 112 1.89 0.61 8.88
C ASP A 112 0.49 0.09 9.28
N GLY A 113 -0.20 -0.64 8.39
CA GLY A 113 -1.41 -1.42 8.72
C GLY A 113 -2.62 -1.15 7.83
N MET A 114 -3.79 -1.60 8.28
CA MET A 114 -5.05 -1.46 7.55
C MET A 114 -5.74 -0.14 7.92
N PHE A 115 -5.99 0.74 6.94
CA PHE A 115 -6.61 2.05 7.17
C PHE A 115 -7.92 2.23 6.40
N VAL A 116 -8.82 3.04 6.97
CA VAL A 116 -10.09 3.39 6.33
C VAL A 116 -9.90 4.61 5.43
N THR A 117 -10.15 4.45 4.14
CA THR A 117 -10.04 5.53 3.14
C THR A 117 -11.39 6.14 2.80
N ALA A 118 -12.47 5.41 2.99
CA ALA A 118 -13.81 5.92 2.81
C ALA A 118 -14.83 5.20 3.69
N ALA A 119 -15.91 5.87 4.06
CA ALA A 119 -17.02 5.27 4.80
C ALA A 119 -18.33 6.03 4.58
N LEU A 120 -19.48 5.36 4.72
CA LEU A 120 -20.78 6.07 4.75
C LEU A 120 -20.83 7.08 5.90
N GLN A 121 -21.62 8.14 5.73
CA GLN A 121 -21.69 9.28 6.66
C GLN A 121 -21.83 8.92 8.16
N PRO A 122 -22.68 7.95 8.58
CA PRO A 122 -22.75 7.55 10.00
C PRO A 122 -21.44 7.00 10.57
N TYR A 123 -20.52 6.55 9.71
CA TYR A 123 -19.23 5.96 10.06
C TYR A 123 -18.05 6.87 9.66
N ALA A 124 -18.29 8.13 9.28
CA ALA A 124 -17.26 9.04 8.79
C ALA A 124 -16.10 9.26 9.78
N ARG A 125 -16.35 9.10 11.10
CA ARG A 125 -15.31 9.15 12.14
C ARG A 125 -14.20 8.11 11.93
N ALA A 126 -14.49 6.99 11.27
CA ALA A 126 -13.50 5.95 10.98
C ALA A 126 -12.51 6.35 9.87
N VAL A 127 -12.88 7.27 8.97
CA VAL A 127 -12.04 7.68 7.85
C VAL A 127 -10.73 8.30 8.36
N GLY A 128 -9.59 7.85 7.83
CA GLY A 128 -8.26 8.27 8.28
C GLY A 128 -7.71 7.50 9.48
N THR A 129 -8.44 6.53 10.03
CA THR A 129 -8.01 5.75 11.20
C THR A 129 -7.60 4.33 10.83
N GLN A 130 -6.78 3.71 11.67
CA GLN A 130 -6.32 2.33 11.51
C GLN A 130 -7.41 1.38 12.03
N LEU A 131 -7.78 0.36 11.26
CA LEU A 131 -8.62 -0.75 11.74
C LEU A 131 -7.75 -1.72 12.55
N VAL A 132 -8.00 -1.84 13.85
CA VAL A 132 -7.16 -2.64 14.77
C VAL A 132 -7.84 -3.91 15.28
N ALA A 133 -9.17 -3.97 15.24
CA ALA A 133 -9.92 -5.20 15.56
C ALA A 133 -11.29 -5.25 14.87
N VAL A 134 -11.81 -6.47 14.64
CA VAL A 134 -13.16 -6.74 14.13
C VAL A 134 -13.77 -7.82 15.01
N GLY A 135 -15.00 -7.62 15.50
CA GLY A 135 -15.62 -8.60 16.40
C GLY A 135 -14.92 -8.74 17.77
N GLY A 136 -14.03 -7.82 18.12
CA GLY A 136 -13.11 -7.95 19.25
C GLY A 136 -11.85 -8.79 18.96
N MET A 137 -11.73 -9.37 17.76
CA MET A 137 -10.54 -10.09 17.32
C MET A 137 -9.51 -9.10 16.75
N PRO A 138 -8.24 -9.13 17.19
CA PRO A 138 -7.17 -8.29 16.65
C PRO A 138 -6.98 -8.47 15.14
N ILE A 139 -6.70 -7.38 14.41
CA ILE A 139 -6.70 -7.36 12.94
C ILE A 139 -5.74 -8.39 12.32
N ASN A 140 -4.61 -8.67 12.95
CA ASN A 140 -3.68 -9.72 12.49
C ASN A 140 -4.30 -11.12 12.53
N GLN A 141 -5.08 -11.44 13.56
CA GLN A 141 -5.82 -12.70 13.67
C GLN A 141 -6.99 -12.75 12.68
N VAL A 142 -7.65 -11.61 12.44
CA VAL A 142 -8.71 -11.51 11.42
C VAL A 142 -8.15 -11.81 10.03
N VAL A 143 -6.99 -11.25 9.69
CA VAL A 143 -6.32 -11.49 8.40
C VAL A 143 -5.88 -12.95 8.27
N GLN A 144 -5.39 -13.57 9.35
CA GLN A 144 -5.10 -15.01 9.37
C GLN A 144 -6.37 -15.85 9.11
N ALA A 145 -7.51 -15.47 9.70
CA ALA A 145 -8.78 -16.14 9.43
C ALA A 145 -9.21 -15.96 7.97
N LEU A 146 -9.11 -14.74 7.43
CA LEU A 146 -9.41 -14.45 6.03
C LEU A 146 -8.50 -15.19 5.05
N ALA A 147 -7.22 -15.39 5.38
CA ALA A 147 -6.28 -16.16 4.59
C ALA A 147 -6.76 -17.61 4.36
N THR A 148 -7.62 -18.15 5.22
CA THR A 148 -8.21 -19.49 5.00
C THR A 148 -9.26 -19.52 3.89
N VAL A 149 -9.84 -18.38 3.53
CA VAL A 149 -10.91 -18.23 2.52
C VAL A 149 -10.38 -17.62 1.23
N ILE A 150 -9.35 -16.79 1.33
CA ILE A 150 -8.67 -16.18 0.19
C ILE A 150 -7.71 -17.21 -0.40
N SER A 151 -7.93 -17.65 -1.63
CA SER A 151 -6.91 -18.45 -2.33
C SER A 151 -5.68 -17.58 -2.61
N HIS A 152 -4.50 -18.05 -2.20
CA HIS A 152 -3.27 -17.27 -2.27
C HIS A 152 -2.03 -18.17 -2.36
N GLU A 153 -0.92 -17.57 -2.79
CA GLU A 153 0.41 -18.20 -2.83
C GLU A 153 1.43 -17.46 -1.95
N ASN A 154 1.11 -16.25 -1.47
CA ASN A 154 1.94 -15.43 -0.60
C ASN A 154 1.09 -14.44 0.22
N ASP A 155 1.74 -13.81 1.22
CA ASP A 155 1.10 -12.85 2.12
C ASP A 155 0.76 -11.51 1.46
N GLN A 156 1.42 -11.13 0.37
CA GLN A 156 1.12 -9.87 -0.33
C GLN A 156 -0.28 -9.91 -0.93
N TRP A 157 -0.64 -11.04 -1.55
CA TRP A 157 -1.99 -11.25 -2.06
C TRP A 157 -3.03 -11.31 -0.95
N VAL A 158 -2.72 -11.95 0.18
CA VAL A 158 -3.61 -11.96 1.35
C VAL A 158 -3.89 -10.54 1.83
N ARG A 159 -2.86 -9.69 1.95
CA ARG A 159 -3.01 -8.28 2.35
C ARG A 159 -3.89 -7.51 1.38
N TYR A 160 -3.60 -7.60 0.08
CA TYR A 160 -4.37 -6.92 -0.96
C TYR A 160 -5.85 -7.37 -0.98
N MET A 161 -6.09 -8.69 -0.94
CA MET A 161 -7.45 -9.22 -0.96
C MET A 161 -8.21 -8.98 0.34
N SER A 162 -7.51 -8.87 1.48
CA SER A 162 -8.13 -8.54 2.77
C SER A 162 -8.83 -7.17 2.75
N GLU A 163 -8.34 -6.21 1.96
CA GLU A 163 -8.98 -4.89 1.78
C GLU A 163 -10.45 -5.04 1.34
N GLN A 164 -10.74 -6.04 0.51
CA GLN A 164 -12.09 -6.32 0.03
C GLN A 164 -12.82 -7.32 0.93
N TYR A 165 -12.17 -8.41 1.34
CA TYR A 165 -12.82 -9.48 2.11
C TYR A 165 -13.24 -9.05 3.52
N LEU A 166 -12.53 -8.10 4.15
CA LEU A 166 -12.92 -7.50 5.43
C LEU A 166 -14.26 -6.77 5.38
N THR A 167 -14.71 -6.35 4.20
CA THR A 167 -16.00 -5.70 4.03
C THR A 167 -17.15 -6.70 3.89
N GLY A 168 -16.86 -7.99 3.67
CA GLY A 168 -17.87 -9.04 3.50
C GLY A 168 -18.46 -9.49 4.85
N MET A 169 -19.63 -8.98 5.22
CA MET A 169 -20.24 -9.26 6.52
C MET A 169 -20.45 -10.76 6.77
N GLN A 170 -20.99 -11.49 5.80
CA GLN A 170 -21.25 -12.92 5.93
C GLN A 170 -19.95 -13.74 5.88
N ILE A 171 -18.87 -13.23 5.28
CA ILE A 171 -17.55 -13.86 5.35
C ILE A 171 -17.03 -13.78 6.80
N LEU A 172 -17.12 -12.61 7.43
CA LEU A 172 -16.73 -12.42 8.83
C LEU A 172 -17.55 -13.28 9.79
N GLN A 173 -18.85 -13.40 9.55
CA GLN A 173 -19.75 -14.24 10.35
C GLN A 173 -19.48 -15.74 10.14
N GLY A 174 -19.27 -16.16 8.89
CA GLY A 174 -18.95 -17.55 8.56
C GLY A 174 -17.59 -18.01 9.09
N LEU A 175 -16.65 -17.08 9.28
CA LEU A 175 -15.37 -17.31 9.96
C LEU A 175 -15.44 -17.17 11.48
N HIS A 176 -16.60 -16.81 12.03
CA HIS A 176 -16.79 -16.50 13.45
C HIS A 176 -15.87 -15.37 13.97
N VAL A 177 -15.39 -14.50 13.07
CA VAL A 177 -14.73 -13.24 13.44
C VAL A 177 -15.75 -12.30 14.06
N ALA A 178 -16.95 -12.25 13.49
CA ALA A 178 -18.08 -11.50 14.03
C ALA A 178 -19.23 -12.44 14.38
N GLN A 179 -20.03 -12.07 15.38
CA GLN A 179 -21.26 -12.80 15.70
C GLN A 179 -22.30 -12.62 14.60
N VAL A 180 -23.19 -13.61 14.45
CA VAL A 180 -24.35 -13.50 13.56
C VAL A 180 -25.28 -12.41 14.07
N GLY A 181 -25.63 -11.45 13.21
CA GLY A 181 -26.44 -10.29 13.53
C GLY A 181 -26.51 -9.31 12.35
N ASP A 182 -27.01 -8.10 12.59
CA ASP A 182 -27.21 -7.05 11.57
C ASP A 182 -26.08 -6.00 11.54
N VAL A 183 -25.15 -6.07 12.48
CA VAL A 183 -24.00 -5.15 12.60
C VAL A 183 -22.72 -5.91 12.91
N VAL A 184 -21.59 -5.33 12.52
CA VAL A 184 -20.24 -5.82 12.85
C VAL A 184 -19.52 -4.76 13.70
N PRO A 185 -19.12 -5.07 14.94
CA PRO A 185 -18.30 -4.16 15.72
C PRO A 185 -16.89 -4.10 15.14
N MET A 186 -16.43 -2.89 14.83
CA MET A 186 -15.08 -2.64 14.32
C MET A 186 -14.39 -1.59 15.20
N THR A 187 -13.20 -1.93 15.68
CA THR A 187 -12.39 -1.06 16.55
C THR A 187 -11.31 -0.39 15.71
N PHE A 188 -11.27 0.93 15.83
CA PHE A 188 -10.38 1.81 15.11
C PHE A 188 -9.43 2.50 16.07
N ARG A 189 -8.24 2.84 15.58
CA ARG A 189 -7.23 3.62 16.30
C ARG A 189 -6.82 4.85 15.50
N THR A 190 -6.90 6.03 16.11
CA THR A 190 -6.36 7.26 15.52
C THR A 190 -4.83 7.22 15.54
N LEU A 191 -4.16 8.06 14.74
CA LEU A 191 -2.69 8.15 14.81
C LEU A 191 -2.20 8.74 16.16
N ALA A 192 -3.07 9.40 16.92
CA ALA A 192 -2.81 9.80 18.31
C ALA A 192 -2.85 8.62 19.31
N GLY A 193 -3.33 7.45 18.88
CA GLY A 193 -3.49 6.25 19.70
C GLY A 193 -4.84 6.11 20.40
N GLU A 194 -5.80 7.01 20.16
CA GLU A 194 -7.16 6.86 20.70
C GLU A 194 -7.88 5.70 19.99
N GLU A 195 -8.44 4.77 20.76
CA GLU A 195 -9.26 3.69 20.23
C GLU A 195 -10.76 3.94 20.42
N PHE A 196 -11.55 3.61 19.41
CA PHE A 196 -13.01 3.64 19.49
C PHE A 196 -13.63 2.52 18.65
N THR A 197 -14.84 2.08 18.99
CA THR A 197 -15.54 1.01 18.27
C THR A 197 -16.83 1.55 17.66
N LEU A 198 -17.08 1.21 16.39
CA LEU A 198 -18.35 1.48 15.71
C LEU A 198 -19.08 0.16 15.42
N GLN A 199 -20.40 0.19 15.51
CA GLN A 199 -21.27 -0.90 15.06
C GLN A 199 -21.64 -0.65 13.60
N ILE A 200 -21.07 -1.41 12.67
CA ILE A 200 -21.21 -1.15 11.23
C ILE A 200 -22.24 -2.10 10.63
N ALA A 201 -23.35 -1.55 10.14
CA ALA A 201 -24.34 -2.26 9.34
C ALA A 201 -24.01 -2.15 7.83
N PRO A 202 -24.40 -3.15 7.01
CA PRO A 202 -24.40 -3.02 5.56
C PRO A 202 -25.20 -1.80 5.08
N GLY A 203 -24.78 -1.23 3.97
CA GLY A 203 -25.46 -0.06 3.41
C GLY A 203 -24.88 0.37 2.07
N ASN A 204 -25.64 1.18 1.35
CA ASN A 204 -25.25 1.76 0.07
C ASN A 204 -25.43 3.28 0.15
N GLY A 205 -24.57 4.05 -0.52
CA GLY A 205 -24.69 5.50 -0.62
C GLY A 205 -23.34 6.19 -0.82
N GLY A 206 -23.36 7.54 -0.80
CA GLY A 206 -22.14 8.35 -0.96
C GLY A 206 -21.21 8.21 0.24
N LEU A 207 -19.95 7.84 -0.03
CA LEU A 207 -18.93 7.70 1.00
C LEU A 207 -18.23 9.04 1.26
N ALA A 208 -18.00 9.38 2.52
CA ALA A 208 -16.98 10.35 2.90
C ALA A 208 -15.61 9.72 2.63
N THR A 209 -14.68 10.47 2.03
CA THR A 209 -13.35 9.97 1.63
C THR A 209 -12.23 10.78 2.26
N ALA A 210 -11.09 10.12 2.51
CA ALA A 210 -9.82 10.78 2.79
C ALA A 210 -8.69 10.10 2.02
N PRO A 211 -7.83 10.87 1.32
CA PRO A 211 -7.98 12.31 1.09
C PRO A 211 -9.21 12.63 0.19
N ASP A 212 -9.88 13.75 0.44
CA ASP A 212 -10.98 14.23 -0.42
C ASP A 212 -10.40 14.86 -1.69
N ALA A 213 -10.77 14.34 -2.87
CA ALA A 213 -10.29 14.83 -4.15
C ALA A 213 -10.65 16.31 -4.43
N GLN A 214 -11.65 16.87 -3.75
CA GLN A 214 -12.07 18.28 -3.90
C GLN A 214 -11.20 19.27 -3.13
N THR A 215 -10.43 18.80 -2.15
CA THR A 215 -9.68 19.67 -1.23
C THR A 215 -8.19 19.74 -1.52
N GLY A 216 -7.72 19.13 -2.61
CA GLY A 216 -6.32 19.15 -3.04
C GLY A 216 -6.03 18.17 -4.17
N PRO A 217 -4.78 18.12 -4.68
CA PRO A 217 -4.41 17.17 -5.71
C PRO A 217 -4.57 15.71 -5.24
N THR A 218 -4.81 14.82 -6.19
CA THR A 218 -4.82 13.37 -5.99
C THR A 218 -3.53 12.78 -6.55
N ALA A 219 -2.90 11.82 -5.87
CA ALA A 219 -1.72 11.12 -6.40
C ALA A 219 -2.09 10.33 -7.66
N ASP A 220 -1.19 10.24 -8.65
CA ASP A 220 -1.54 9.68 -9.97
C ASP A 220 -2.03 8.23 -9.91
N TYR A 221 -1.43 7.37 -9.07
CA TYR A 221 -1.86 5.97 -8.98
C TYR A 221 -3.30 5.79 -8.47
N LEU A 222 -3.90 6.83 -7.89
CA LEU A 222 -5.29 6.88 -7.43
C LEU A 222 -6.24 7.56 -8.42
N ARG A 223 -5.73 8.15 -9.51
CA ARG A 223 -6.56 8.85 -10.51
C ARG A 223 -7.12 7.89 -11.56
N ASN A 224 -8.31 8.22 -12.04
CA ASN A 224 -9.03 7.51 -13.09
C ASN A 224 -9.07 5.98 -12.89
N PRO A 225 -9.50 5.47 -11.70
CA PRO A 225 -9.55 4.04 -11.42
C PRO A 225 -10.52 3.28 -12.34
N GLU A 226 -11.44 4.00 -13.00
CA GLU A 226 -12.41 3.45 -13.96
C GLU A 226 -11.82 3.12 -15.33
N LEU A 227 -10.70 3.75 -15.73
CA LEU A 227 -10.06 3.50 -17.02
C LEU A 227 -9.18 2.26 -16.95
N ASN A 228 -9.09 1.49 -18.03
CA ASN A 228 -8.15 0.36 -18.12
C ASN A 228 -6.69 0.86 -18.20
N TYR A 229 -6.47 1.98 -18.88
CA TYR A 229 -5.17 2.64 -19.02
C TYR A 229 -5.33 4.11 -19.35
N TRP A 230 -4.31 4.89 -18.99
CA TRP A 230 -4.20 6.30 -19.37
C TRP A 230 -2.74 6.77 -19.26
N TYR A 231 -2.41 7.92 -19.85
CA TYR A 231 -1.09 8.53 -19.71
C TYR A 231 -1.17 10.04 -19.50
N ARG A 232 -0.07 10.61 -18.98
CA ARG A 232 0.13 12.06 -18.95
C ARG A 232 1.61 12.38 -19.15
N TYR A 233 1.89 13.56 -19.71
CA TYR A 233 3.23 14.14 -19.74
C TYR A 233 3.31 15.31 -18.77
N SER A 234 4.34 15.32 -17.94
CA SER A 234 4.71 16.41 -17.02
C SER A 234 5.90 17.14 -17.61
N PRO A 235 5.70 18.30 -18.28
CA PRO A 235 6.80 19.03 -18.89
C PRO A 235 7.80 19.55 -17.86
N GLU A 236 7.32 19.99 -16.69
CA GLU A 236 8.14 20.48 -15.59
C GLU A 236 9.10 19.43 -15.02
N ASN A 237 8.70 18.15 -15.02
CA ASN A 237 9.54 17.03 -14.59
C ASN A 237 10.19 16.28 -15.75
N ARG A 238 9.87 16.64 -17.01
CA ARG A 238 10.23 15.87 -18.21
C ARG A 238 9.87 14.38 -18.04
N LEU A 239 8.70 14.12 -17.46
CA LEU A 239 8.25 12.79 -17.06
C LEU A 239 7.03 12.39 -17.87
N LEU A 240 7.11 11.26 -18.57
CA LEU A 240 5.96 10.58 -19.16
C LEU A 240 5.48 9.50 -18.20
N TYR A 241 4.22 9.56 -17.80
CA TYR A 241 3.62 8.60 -16.89
C TYR A 241 2.55 7.82 -17.63
N PHE A 242 2.69 6.49 -17.64
CA PHE A 242 1.71 5.56 -18.18
C PHE A 242 1.16 4.71 -17.03
N ARG A 243 -0.17 4.76 -16.84
CA ARG A 243 -0.91 3.97 -15.87
C ARG A 243 -1.56 2.80 -16.57
N TYR A 244 -1.31 1.58 -16.08
CA TYR A 244 -1.95 0.37 -16.56
C TYR A 244 -2.78 -0.25 -15.45
N ASN A 245 -4.05 0.13 -15.33
CA ASN A 245 -4.94 -0.33 -14.26
C ASN A 245 -5.40 -1.79 -14.49
N LYS A 246 -5.59 -2.21 -15.75
CA LYS A 246 -6.03 -3.56 -16.10
C LYS A 246 -5.34 -4.06 -17.36
N CYS A 247 -5.02 -5.35 -17.42
CA CYS A 247 -4.55 -5.97 -18.66
C CYS A 247 -5.70 -6.28 -19.62
N GLU A 248 -6.54 -5.30 -19.91
CA GLU A 248 -7.74 -5.46 -20.73
C GLU A 248 -7.80 -4.33 -21.74
N ASP A 249 -8.17 -4.67 -22.98
CA ASP A 249 -8.36 -3.68 -24.04
C ASP A 249 -9.60 -2.84 -23.73
N ASP A 250 -9.58 -1.54 -23.99
CA ASP A 250 -10.77 -0.70 -23.94
C ASP A 250 -11.42 -0.68 -25.33
N PRO A 251 -12.64 -1.24 -25.51
CA PRO A 251 -13.32 -1.22 -26.81
C PRO A 251 -13.56 0.21 -27.34
N ALA A 252 -13.68 1.21 -26.47
CA ALA A 252 -13.86 2.61 -26.86
C ALA A 252 -12.54 3.27 -27.25
N HIS A 253 -11.41 2.81 -26.71
CA HIS A 253 -10.07 3.33 -27.04
C HIS A 253 -9.03 2.21 -27.09
N PRO A 254 -8.99 1.41 -28.18
CA PRO A 254 -8.16 0.21 -28.25
C PRO A 254 -6.66 0.49 -28.02
N PHE A 255 -6.00 -0.43 -27.32
CA PHE A 255 -4.64 -0.29 -26.83
C PHE A 255 -3.61 0.00 -27.94
N PRO A 256 -3.68 -0.57 -29.16
CA PRO A 256 -2.76 -0.19 -30.23
C PRO A 256 -2.81 1.30 -30.59
N ALA A 257 -4.00 1.92 -30.59
CA ALA A 257 -4.16 3.34 -30.85
C ALA A 257 -3.62 4.17 -29.68
N PHE A 258 -4.00 3.80 -28.45
CA PHE A 258 -3.47 4.40 -27.23
C PHE A 258 -1.93 4.33 -27.17
N ALA A 259 -1.34 3.17 -27.49
CA ALA A 259 0.10 2.99 -27.51
C ALA A 259 0.77 3.92 -28.54
N ALA A 260 0.17 4.11 -29.71
CA ALA A 260 0.66 5.06 -30.71
C ALA A 260 0.65 6.51 -30.18
N GLU A 261 -0.38 6.89 -29.41
CA GLU A 261 -0.44 8.21 -28.75
C GLU A 261 0.66 8.38 -27.70
N VAL A 262 0.86 7.40 -26.82
CA VAL A 262 1.93 7.43 -25.81
C VAL A 262 3.30 7.54 -26.47
N LEU A 263 3.53 6.77 -27.55
CA LEU A 263 4.78 6.79 -28.30
C LEU A 263 4.98 8.12 -29.04
N ALA A 264 3.92 8.70 -29.62
CA ALA A 264 3.99 10.03 -30.22
C ALA A 264 4.28 11.11 -29.17
N ALA A 265 3.72 10.99 -27.97
CA ALA A 265 4.05 11.88 -26.86
C ALA A 265 5.51 11.72 -26.41
N LEU A 266 6.04 10.49 -26.40
CA LEU A 266 7.45 10.21 -26.11
C LEU A 266 8.38 10.83 -27.17
N ASP A 267 8.03 10.75 -28.46
CA ASP A 267 8.83 11.28 -29.56
C ASP A 267 8.76 12.81 -29.65
N GLY A 268 7.59 13.39 -29.36
CA GLY A 268 7.31 14.82 -29.51
C GLY A 268 7.78 15.69 -28.34
N ASN A 269 8.23 15.10 -27.23
CA ASN A 269 8.58 15.81 -26.01
C ASN A 269 9.97 15.45 -25.48
N SER A 270 10.53 16.36 -24.68
CA SER A 270 11.78 16.10 -23.95
C SER A 270 11.52 15.25 -22.72
N VAL A 271 11.70 13.93 -22.83
CA VAL A 271 11.47 12.99 -21.73
C VAL A 271 12.80 12.52 -21.11
N ASP A 272 12.92 12.66 -19.79
CA ASP A 272 14.01 12.12 -18.97
C ASP A 272 13.58 10.87 -18.18
N THR A 273 12.28 10.68 -17.98
CA THR A 273 11.73 9.57 -17.19
C THR A 273 10.47 9.06 -17.84
N PHE A 274 10.42 7.76 -18.14
CA PHE A 274 9.20 7.08 -18.54
C PHE A 274 8.77 6.08 -17.46
N VAL A 275 7.65 6.36 -16.80
CA VAL A 275 7.08 5.51 -15.74
C VAL A 275 5.98 4.64 -16.32
N TRP A 276 6.06 3.35 -16.02
CA TRP A 276 5.04 2.33 -16.25
C TRP A 276 4.50 1.93 -14.89
N ASP A 277 3.24 2.24 -14.59
CA ASP A 277 2.67 2.03 -13.27
C ASP A 277 1.63 0.91 -13.28
N PHE A 278 1.98 -0.22 -12.66
CA PHE A 278 1.18 -1.44 -12.55
C PHE A 278 0.62 -1.67 -11.13
N ARG A 279 0.77 -0.70 -10.22
CA ARG A 279 0.25 -0.80 -8.85
C ARG A 279 -1.25 -1.11 -8.86
N GLY A 280 -1.75 -2.08 -8.12
CA GLY A 280 -3.16 -2.47 -8.12
C GLY A 280 -3.69 -3.18 -9.38
N ASN A 281 -2.85 -3.45 -10.39
CA ASN A 281 -3.30 -4.14 -11.60
C ASN A 281 -3.36 -5.66 -11.40
N THR A 282 -4.57 -6.20 -11.29
CA THR A 282 -4.80 -7.63 -11.00
C THR A 282 -4.66 -8.55 -12.22
N GLY A 283 -4.31 -8.01 -13.39
CA GLY A 283 -4.07 -8.77 -14.62
C GLY A 283 -5.22 -8.71 -15.63
N GLY A 284 -5.39 -9.80 -16.38
CA GLY A 284 -6.20 -9.88 -17.61
C GLY A 284 -5.45 -10.65 -18.69
N ASN A 285 -5.34 -10.07 -19.89
CA ASN A 285 -4.59 -10.59 -21.03
C ASN A 285 -3.22 -9.91 -21.18
N ALA A 286 -2.15 -10.67 -20.94
CA ALA A 286 -0.77 -10.18 -20.97
C ALA A 286 -0.30 -9.66 -22.34
N SER A 287 -1.02 -9.96 -23.43
CA SER A 287 -0.67 -9.53 -24.78
C SER A 287 -1.13 -8.11 -25.11
N VAL A 288 -2.09 -7.56 -24.37
CA VAL A 288 -2.67 -6.23 -24.66
C VAL A 288 -1.59 -5.14 -24.69
N ILE A 289 -0.63 -5.19 -23.76
CA ILE A 289 0.42 -4.18 -23.62
C ILE A 289 1.51 -4.20 -24.72
N GLN A 290 1.57 -5.27 -25.52
CA GLN A 290 2.68 -5.52 -26.45
C GLN A 290 2.97 -4.37 -27.44
N PRO A 291 1.97 -3.69 -28.05
CA PRO A 291 2.24 -2.61 -29.00
C PRO A 291 3.10 -1.48 -28.41
N LEU A 292 2.90 -1.12 -27.15
CA LEU A 292 3.68 -0.08 -26.47
C LEU A 292 5.12 -0.54 -26.22
N GLY A 293 5.31 -1.77 -25.77
CA GLY A 293 6.65 -2.34 -25.53
C GLY A 293 7.47 -2.47 -26.81
N LEU A 294 6.87 -2.98 -27.88
CA LEU A 294 7.51 -3.09 -29.21
C LEU A 294 7.88 -1.70 -29.75
N GLY A 295 6.96 -0.74 -29.68
CA GLY A 295 7.20 0.62 -30.12
C GLY A 295 8.30 1.33 -29.32
N LEU A 296 8.38 1.08 -28.00
CA LEU A 296 9.45 1.59 -27.15
C LEU A 296 10.80 0.99 -27.56
N ASN A 297 10.86 -0.33 -27.81
CA ASN A 297 12.08 -1.02 -28.21
C ASN A 297 12.70 -0.43 -29.49
N LEU A 298 11.86 -0.07 -30.47
CA LEU A 298 12.31 0.60 -31.71
C LEU A 298 12.94 1.98 -31.46
N ARG A 299 12.61 2.64 -30.34
CA ARG A 299 13.10 3.98 -29.98
C ARG A 299 14.32 3.94 -29.06
N VAL A 300 14.69 2.79 -28.51
CA VAL A 300 15.81 2.66 -27.54
C VAL A 300 17.09 3.34 -28.04
N PRO A 301 17.55 3.16 -29.30
CA PRO A 301 18.77 3.84 -29.76
C PRO A 301 18.69 5.38 -29.67
N ALA A 302 17.54 5.97 -30.00
CA ALA A 302 17.32 7.41 -29.93
C ALA A 302 17.18 7.89 -28.47
N LEU A 303 16.46 7.13 -27.64
CA LEU A 303 16.26 7.46 -26.23
C LEU A 303 17.58 7.43 -25.44
N LEU A 304 18.48 6.51 -25.78
CA LEU A 304 19.81 6.43 -25.19
C LEU A 304 20.73 7.61 -25.56
N ALA A 305 20.39 8.41 -26.58
CA ALA A 305 21.08 9.67 -26.85
C ALA A 305 20.84 10.72 -25.75
N ASN A 306 19.75 10.59 -24.99
CA ASN A 306 19.54 11.37 -23.77
C ASN A 306 20.17 10.61 -22.57
N PRO A 307 21.33 11.04 -22.03
CA PRO A 307 21.99 10.35 -20.93
C PRO A 307 21.19 10.35 -19.62
N ARG A 308 20.18 11.24 -19.50
CA ARG A 308 19.28 11.31 -18.35
C ARG A 308 18.08 10.37 -18.48
N PHE A 309 17.80 9.82 -19.66
CA PHE A 309 16.63 8.98 -19.88
C PHE A 309 16.68 7.71 -19.03
N ARG A 310 15.59 7.44 -18.31
CA ARG A 310 15.40 6.23 -17.50
C ARG A 310 13.98 5.72 -17.63
N ILE A 311 13.81 4.42 -17.42
CA ILE A 311 12.52 3.74 -17.37
C ILE A 311 12.31 3.23 -15.95
N TYR A 312 11.11 3.42 -15.42
CA TYR A 312 10.71 2.82 -14.16
C TYR A 312 9.44 2.00 -14.35
N LEU A 313 9.43 0.81 -13.76
CA LEU A 313 8.22 0.02 -13.57
C LEU A 313 7.85 0.10 -12.08
N ALA A 314 6.71 0.73 -11.77
CA ALA A 314 6.13 0.74 -10.44
C ALA A 314 5.16 -0.43 -10.27
N MET A 315 5.29 -1.19 -9.17
CA MET A 315 4.43 -2.34 -8.87
C MET A 315 4.14 -2.44 -7.37
N ASP A 316 3.13 -3.24 -7.01
CA ASP A 316 2.76 -3.48 -5.61
C ASP A 316 2.09 -4.84 -5.39
N LYS A 317 1.55 -5.02 -4.18
CA LYS A 317 0.77 -6.19 -3.72
C LYS A 317 -0.37 -6.57 -4.67
N GLY A 318 -0.95 -5.60 -5.37
CA GLY A 318 -2.06 -5.80 -6.31
C GLY A 318 -1.61 -6.17 -7.72
N THR A 319 -0.32 -6.01 -8.05
CA THR A 319 0.24 -6.49 -9.32
C THR A 319 0.20 -8.02 -9.36
N PHE A 320 -0.72 -8.57 -10.16
CA PHE A 320 -1.07 -10.00 -10.14
C PHE A 320 -1.32 -10.55 -11.55
N SER A 321 -1.25 -11.88 -11.71
CA SER A 321 -1.55 -12.58 -12.97
C SER A 321 -0.80 -11.99 -14.19
N ALA A 322 -1.49 -11.64 -15.28
CA ALA A 322 -0.90 -11.05 -16.47
C ALA A 322 -0.06 -9.78 -16.21
N ALA A 323 -0.44 -8.94 -15.24
CA ALA A 323 0.32 -7.75 -14.90
C ALA A 323 1.67 -8.11 -14.28
N MET A 324 1.70 -9.15 -13.44
CA MET A 324 2.95 -9.73 -12.94
C MET A 324 3.76 -10.37 -14.07
N SER A 325 3.14 -11.10 -15.01
CA SER A 325 3.84 -11.63 -16.19
C SER A 325 4.51 -10.50 -16.98
N ASN A 326 3.79 -9.39 -17.19
CA ASN A 326 4.34 -8.22 -17.85
C ASN A 326 5.46 -7.58 -17.03
N ALA A 327 5.34 -7.48 -15.70
CA ALA A 327 6.38 -6.97 -14.82
C ALA A 327 7.66 -7.83 -14.85
N MET A 328 7.53 -9.16 -14.84
CA MET A 328 8.66 -10.08 -14.94
C MET A 328 9.41 -9.93 -16.28
N SER A 329 8.71 -9.60 -17.38
CA SER A 329 9.37 -9.32 -18.66
C SER A 329 10.28 -8.08 -18.61
N PHE A 330 10.03 -7.11 -17.73
CA PHE A 330 10.91 -5.95 -17.54
C PHE A 330 12.24 -6.33 -16.86
N ALA A 331 12.29 -7.45 -16.12
CA ALA A 331 13.51 -7.97 -15.53
C ALA A 331 14.36 -8.79 -16.51
N GLN A 332 13.88 -9.02 -17.74
CA GLN A 332 14.68 -9.73 -18.73
C GLN A 332 15.97 -8.94 -19.02
N PRO A 333 17.15 -9.59 -18.99
CA PRO A 333 18.40 -8.94 -19.37
C PRO A 333 18.38 -8.55 -20.85
N LEU A 334 18.21 -7.25 -21.13
CA LEU A 334 18.09 -6.70 -22.47
C LEU A 334 19.21 -5.66 -22.70
N PRO A 335 20.08 -5.87 -23.72
CA PRO A 335 21.13 -4.92 -24.07
C PRO A 335 20.58 -3.51 -24.29
N GLY A 336 21.23 -2.50 -23.69
CA GLY A 336 20.83 -1.09 -23.78
C GLY A 336 19.70 -0.68 -22.82
N ILE A 337 18.73 -1.57 -22.53
CA ILE A 337 17.59 -1.26 -21.65
C ILE A 337 17.91 -1.51 -20.17
N SER A 338 18.49 -2.66 -19.83
CA SER A 338 18.73 -3.04 -18.42
C SER A 338 19.50 -1.98 -17.60
N PRO A 339 20.50 -1.24 -18.15
CA PRO A 339 21.18 -0.19 -17.39
C PRO A 339 20.27 0.98 -16.98
N ILE A 340 19.25 1.30 -17.79
CA ILE A 340 18.38 2.47 -17.61
C ILE A 340 17.00 2.15 -17.01
N LEU A 341 16.66 0.86 -16.86
CA LEU A 341 15.40 0.39 -16.31
C LEU A 341 15.54 0.05 -14.83
N ARG A 342 14.57 0.46 -14.01
CA ARG A 342 14.45 0.02 -12.61
C ARG A 342 13.03 -0.41 -12.27
N ILE A 343 12.91 -1.43 -11.43
CA ILE A 343 11.63 -1.90 -10.87
C ILE A 343 11.54 -1.43 -9.42
N ILE A 344 10.47 -0.72 -9.07
CA ILE A 344 10.35 0.04 -7.81
C ILE A 344 8.95 -0.16 -7.20
N GLY A 345 8.85 -0.11 -5.86
CA GLY A 345 7.57 -0.22 -5.15
C GLY A 345 7.53 -1.39 -4.17
N GLU A 346 6.45 -2.15 -4.15
CA GLU A 346 6.26 -3.30 -3.25
C GLU A 346 6.30 -4.64 -4.02
N PRO A 347 6.56 -5.78 -3.34
CA PRO A 347 6.51 -7.09 -3.99
C PRO A 347 5.11 -7.44 -4.52
N THR A 348 5.06 -8.23 -5.60
CA THR A 348 3.81 -8.62 -6.24
C THR A 348 2.94 -9.53 -5.38
N GLY A 349 1.63 -9.48 -5.58
CA GLY A 349 0.70 -10.47 -5.04
C GLY A 349 0.80 -11.83 -5.74
N GLY A 350 1.23 -11.87 -7.00
CA GLY A 350 1.42 -13.15 -7.70
C GLY A 350 2.75 -13.81 -7.35
N LYS A 351 2.79 -15.15 -7.36
CA LYS A 351 4.03 -15.93 -7.34
C LYS A 351 4.57 -16.09 -8.78
N PRO A 352 5.87 -15.92 -9.05
CA PRO A 352 6.43 -16.04 -10.41
C PRO A 352 6.17 -17.37 -11.13
N ALA A 353 6.18 -18.49 -10.40
CA ALA A 353 5.76 -19.80 -10.89
C ALA A 353 4.35 -20.11 -10.36
N TYR A 354 3.33 -20.06 -11.23
CA TYR A 354 1.93 -20.06 -10.81
C TYR A 354 1.03 -20.85 -11.78
N PHE A 355 -0.14 -21.22 -11.29
CA PHE A 355 -1.24 -21.69 -12.12
C PHE A 355 -2.10 -20.50 -12.55
N GLY A 356 -2.62 -20.50 -13.77
CA GLY A 356 -3.42 -19.40 -14.28
C GLY A 356 -4.22 -19.83 -15.51
N GLY A 357 -4.52 -18.86 -16.39
CA GLY A 357 -5.45 -19.07 -17.52
C GLY A 357 -6.79 -19.53 -16.98
N VAL A 358 -7.60 -18.59 -16.52
CA VAL A 358 -8.75 -18.91 -15.69
C VAL A 358 -9.99 -19.24 -16.53
N GLN A 359 -10.83 -20.13 -16.01
CA GLN A 359 -12.20 -20.31 -16.46
C GLN A 359 -13.16 -20.20 -15.29
N GLY A 360 -14.37 -19.72 -15.56
CA GLY A 360 -15.45 -19.59 -14.59
C GLY A 360 -16.55 -20.62 -14.84
N VAL A 361 -17.12 -21.16 -13.77
CA VAL A 361 -18.32 -21.99 -13.79
C VAL A 361 -19.24 -21.59 -12.64
N ASN A 362 -20.53 -21.48 -12.93
CA ASN A 362 -21.52 -21.22 -11.88
C ASN A 362 -21.86 -22.53 -11.19
N LEU A 363 -21.77 -22.55 -9.86
CA LEU A 363 -22.14 -23.72 -9.07
C LEU A 363 -23.62 -24.10 -9.29
N PRO A 364 -23.96 -25.39 -9.33
CA PRO A 364 -25.28 -25.87 -9.76
C PRO A 364 -26.44 -25.43 -8.87
N GLY A 365 -26.23 -25.34 -7.56
CA GLY A 365 -27.20 -24.93 -6.56
C GLY A 365 -27.26 -23.42 -6.36
N SER A 366 -26.22 -22.84 -5.75
CA SER A 366 -26.17 -21.41 -5.39
C SER A 366 -25.99 -20.44 -6.55
N LYS A 367 -25.47 -20.92 -7.69
CA LYS A 367 -25.00 -20.10 -8.81
C LYS A 367 -23.80 -19.21 -8.50
N LEU A 368 -23.14 -19.39 -7.34
CA LEU A 368 -21.87 -18.72 -7.07
C LEU A 368 -20.85 -19.02 -8.17
N LEU A 369 -20.04 -18.01 -8.51
CA LEU A 369 -18.99 -18.15 -9.51
C LEU A 369 -17.79 -18.86 -8.87
N LEU A 370 -17.50 -20.07 -9.35
CA LEU A 370 -16.24 -20.75 -9.09
C LEU A 370 -15.30 -20.48 -10.26
N GLN A 371 -14.13 -19.94 -9.96
CA GLN A 371 -13.04 -19.79 -10.91
C GLN A 371 -11.97 -20.86 -10.64
N TYR A 372 -11.35 -21.38 -11.70
CA TYR A 372 -10.23 -22.32 -11.60
C TYR A 372 -9.19 -22.09 -12.69
N SER A 373 -7.93 -22.40 -12.36
CA SER A 373 -6.81 -22.38 -13.31
C SER A 373 -6.94 -23.49 -14.35
N THR A 374 -6.50 -23.23 -15.59
CA THR A 374 -6.47 -24.21 -16.68
C THR A 374 -5.07 -24.44 -17.26
N VAL A 375 -4.09 -23.63 -16.89
CA VAL A 375 -2.70 -23.79 -17.34
C VAL A 375 -1.71 -23.57 -16.20
N ARG A 376 -0.55 -24.22 -16.28
CA ARG A 376 0.61 -23.92 -15.43
C ARG A 376 1.58 -23.01 -16.19
N ASN A 377 1.88 -21.84 -15.64
CA ASN A 377 2.85 -20.92 -16.22
C ASN A 377 4.24 -21.23 -15.63
N ALA A 378 5.23 -21.40 -16.51
CA ALA A 378 6.59 -21.70 -16.10
C ALA A 378 7.31 -20.46 -15.57
N LEU A 379 8.22 -20.67 -14.61
CA LEU A 379 9.11 -19.63 -14.11
C LEU A 379 10.04 -19.13 -15.22
N PRO A 380 10.10 -17.82 -15.51
CA PRO A 380 11.09 -17.26 -16.42
C PRO A 380 12.52 -17.46 -15.89
N ALA A 381 13.47 -17.80 -16.76
CA ALA A 381 14.84 -18.16 -16.35
C ALA A 381 15.63 -17.02 -15.67
N TRP A 382 15.21 -15.77 -15.83
CA TRP A 382 15.84 -14.58 -15.23
C TRP A 382 15.14 -14.12 -13.94
N VAL A 383 14.10 -14.82 -13.49
CA VAL A 383 13.36 -14.50 -12.27
C VAL A 383 13.63 -15.58 -11.23
N PRO A 384 14.04 -15.23 -10.00
CA PRO A 384 14.22 -16.23 -8.94
C PRO A 384 12.87 -16.79 -8.48
N ASP A 385 12.86 -18.08 -8.09
CA ASP A 385 11.68 -18.73 -7.50
C ASP A 385 11.50 -18.28 -6.04
N LEU A 386 10.90 -17.11 -5.86
CA LEU A 386 10.55 -16.55 -4.56
C LEU A 386 9.03 -16.49 -4.40
N PRO A 387 8.49 -16.34 -3.17
CA PRO A 387 7.04 -16.24 -2.95
C PRO A 387 6.35 -15.10 -3.72
N SER A 388 7.08 -14.04 -4.04
CA SER A 388 6.63 -12.89 -4.84
C SER A 388 7.75 -12.42 -5.76
N PHE A 389 7.41 -11.80 -6.88
CA PHE A 389 8.37 -11.04 -7.68
C PHE A 389 8.76 -9.75 -6.92
N GLN A 390 10.05 -9.58 -6.65
CA GLN A 390 10.57 -8.51 -5.79
C GLN A 390 10.94 -7.27 -6.59
N PRO A 391 10.68 -6.06 -6.08
CA PRO A 391 11.23 -4.83 -6.66
C PRO A 391 12.74 -4.78 -6.46
N GLN A 392 13.44 -4.06 -7.33
CA GLN A 392 14.87 -3.77 -7.14
C GLN A 392 15.06 -2.64 -6.12
N ILE A 393 14.11 -1.71 -6.07
CA ILE A 393 14.07 -0.61 -5.10
C ILE A 393 12.77 -0.74 -4.31
N PRO A 394 12.79 -1.33 -3.10
CA PRO A 394 11.60 -1.41 -2.27
C PRO A 394 11.21 0.00 -1.82
N ILE A 395 9.96 0.40 -2.01
CA ILE A 395 9.41 1.66 -1.49
C ILE A 395 8.08 1.36 -0.83
N HIS A 396 7.99 1.72 0.44
CA HIS A 396 6.82 1.48 1.29
C HIS A 396 5.91 2.71 1.32
N ILE A 397 4.60 2.48 1.24
CA ILE A 397 3.59 3.54 1.40
C ILE A 397 2.99 3.43 2.80
N ARG A 398 3.06 4.53 3.57
CA ARG A 398 2.51 4.63 4.93
C ARG A 398 1.25 5.49 4.96
N ALA A 399 0.48 5.43 6.05
CA ALA A 399 -0.68 6.29 6.25
C ALA A 399 -0.33 7.78 6.13
N THR A 400 0.83 8.18 6.66
CA THR A 400 1.35 9.56 6.58
C THR A 400 1.74 9.98 5.17
N ASP A 401 1.93 9.05 4.23
CA ASP A 401 2.12 9.38 2.81
C ASP A 401 0.76 9.46 2.11
N TYR A 402 -0.06 8.43 2.30
CA TYR A 402 -1.37 8.30 1.65
C TYR A 402 -2.29 9.47 1.98
N PHE A 403 -2.50 9.78 3.26
CA PHE A 403 -3.41 10.84 3.70
C PHE A 403 -2.81 12.25 3.49
N ALA A 404 -1.49 12.37 3.36
CA ALA A 404 -0.83 13.60 2.94
C ALA A 404 -0.86 13.83 1.43
N ARG A 405 -1.50 12.95 0.64
CA ARG A 405 -1.56 13.00 -0.85
C ARG A 405 -0.20 12.82 -1.52
N HIS A 406 0.72 12.15 -0.84
CA HIS A 406 2.08 11.93 -1.32
C HIS A 406 2.25 10.53 -1.92
N ASP A 407 2.97 10.49 -3.04
CA ASP A 407 3.39 9.24 -3.67
C ASP A 407 4.90 9.06 -3.47
N PRO A 408 5.33 8.25 -2.49
CA PRO A 408 6.75 8.06 -2.20
C PRO A 408 7.48 7.32 -3.33
N VAL A 409 6.76 6.56 -4.17
CA VAL A 409 7.34 5.88 -5.34
C VAL A 409 7.73 6.91 -6.40
N ILE A 410 6.83 7.84 -6.72
CA ILE A 410 7.14 8.92 -7.67
C ILE A 410 8.21 9.86 -7.12
N ALA A 411 8.18 10.16 -5.82
CA ALA A 411 9.22 10.95 -5.18
C ALA A 411 10.60 10.30 -5.30
N ALA A 412 10.71 8.98 -5.05
CA ALA A 412 11.95 8.22 -5.24
C ALA A 412 12.40 8.15 -6.71
N ILE A 413 11.45 8.03 -7.65
CA ILE A 413 11.74 8.07 -9.11
C ILE A 413 12.35 9.42 -9.50
N LEU A 414 11.75 10.53 -9.07
CA LEU A 414 12.23 11.88 -9.35
C LEU A 414 13.57 12.16 -8.66
N ALA A 415 13.76 11.63 -7.46
CA ALA A 415 15.03 11.68 -6.74
C ALA A 415 16.12 10.80 -7.36
N ARG A 416 15.80 9.89 -8.30
CA ARG A 416 16.75 8.88 -8.82
C ARG A 416 17.32 8.00 -7.71
N THR A 417 16.50 7.66 -6.71
CA THR A 417 16.88 6.73 -5.64
C THR A 417 17.35 5.42 -6.24
N ALA A 418 18.55 5.00 -5.85
CA ALA A 418 19.17 3.75 -6.32
C ALA A 418 19.00 2.61 -5.31
N GLU A 419 19.05 2.96 -4.02
CA GLU A 419 18.92 2.06 -2.88
C GLU A 419 18.44 2.86 -1.67
N LEU A 420 17.73 2.20 -0.76
CA LEU A 420 17.38 2.75 0.54
C LEU A 420 18.46 2.41 1.57
N PRO A 421 18.66 3.25 2.62
CA PRO A 421 19.52 2.89 3.73
C PRO A 421 19.05 1.60 4.40
N ALA A 422 20.00 0.82 4.93
CA ALA A 422 19.65 -0.38 5.68
C ALA A 422 18.84 -0.02 6.93
N VAL A 423 17.76 -0.77 7.18
CA VAL A 423 16.87 -0.58 8.34
C VAL A 423 17.71 -0.63 9.63
N PRO A 424 17.56 0.34 10.54
CA PRO A 424 18.27 0.33 11.81
C PRO A 424 17.90 -0.89 12.66
N THR A 425 18.85 -1.39 13.47
CA THR A 425 18.66 -2.60 14.29
C THR A 425 19.19 -2.43 15.71
N GLY A 426 18.83 -3.35 16.61
CA GLY A 426 19.26 -3.37 18.02
C GLY A 426 18.24 -2.80 18.99
N GLY A 427 18.65 -2.57 20.24
CA GLY A 427 17.82 -2.00 21.30
C GLY A 427 17.75 -0.47 21.30
N ALA A 428 18.57 0.18 20.46
CA ALA A 428 18.56 1.62 20.23
C ALA A 428 18.36 1.89 18.73
N ILE A 429 17.14 2.25 18.34
CA ILE A 429 16.74 2.49 16.96
C ILE A 429 16.86 3.99 16.66
N LEU A 430 17.94 4.38 15.97
CA LEU A 430 18.18 5.75 15.54
C LEU A 430 17.58 6.00 14.16
N VAL A 431 16.71 7.00 14.05
CA VAL A 431 16.01 7.39 12.83
C VAL A 431 16.07 8.90 12.61
N ASN A 432 15.66 9.35 11.43
CA ASN A 432 15.53 10.77 11.10
C ASN A 432 14.66 11.50 12.14
N GLY A 433 15.13 12.64 12.64
CA GLY A 433 14.47 13.36 13.74
C GLY A 433 13.18 14.09 13.36
N ALA A 434 12.89 14.24 12.07
CA ALA A 434 11.66 14.87 11.59
C ALA A 434 10.58 13.84 11.22
N SER A 435 10.96 12.77 10.51
CA SER A 435 10.00 11.81 9.96
C SER A 435 9.85 10.52 10.78
N TYR A 436 10.83 10.21 11.63
CA TYR A 436 10.97 8.93 12.34
C TYR A 436 10.98 7.70 11.44
N ARG A 437 11.32 7.89 10.16
CA ARG A 437 11.35 6.83 9.16
C ARG A 437 12.66 6.07 9.19
N THR A 438 12.55 4.74 9.16
CA THR A 438 13.68 3.78 9.12
C THR A 438 14.24 3.60 7.72
N ASP A 439 13.44 3.91 6.70
CA ASP A 439 13.78 3.89 5.29
C ASP A 439 14.34 5.24 4.79
N GLN A 440 14.50 6.22 5.69
CA GLN A 440 15.11 7.51 5.38
C GLN A 440 16.50 7.66 5.94
N GLY A 441 17.33 8.39 5.20
CA GLY A 441 18.71 8.67 5.58
C GLY A 441 18.81 9.48 6.86
N VAL A 442 19.86 9.21 7.62
CA VAL A 442 20.32 10.02 8.75
C VAL A 442 21.68 10.58 8.38
N ALA A 443 21.82 11.90 8.39
CA ALA A 443 23.05 12.58 7.97
C ALA A 443 23.85 13.09 9.17
N ALA A 444 25.16 13.25 8.99
CA ALA A 444 25.99 13.93 9.98
C ALA A 444 25.49 15.37 10.20
N GLY A 445 25.42 15.80 11.46
CA GLY A 445 24.91 17.13 11.81
C GLY A 445 23.38 17.27 11.79
N SER A 446 22.62 16.24 11.43
CA SER A 446 21.15 16.29 11.42
C SER A 446 20.54 16.06 12.81
N PHE A 447 19.28 16.45 12.98
CA PHE A 447 18.45 15.93 14.07
C PHE A 447 18.15 14.45 13.82
N ALA A 448 18.18 13.68 14.90
CA ALA A 448 17.80 12.29 14.93
C ALA A 448 17.07 11.96 16.23
N SER A 449 16.25 10.92 16.19
CA SER A 449 15.57 10.37 17.36
C SER A 449 16.03 8.95 17.58
N VAL A 450 16.37 8.62 18.82
CA VAL A 450 16.72 7.25 19.22
C VAL A 450 15.60 6.70 20.07
N PHE A 451 14.91 5.68 19.56
CA PHE A 451 13.86 4.95 20.27
C PHE A 451 14.42 3.69 20.92
N GLY A 452 13.90 3.36 22.11
CA GLY A 452 14.27 2.15 22.84
C GLY A 452 13.49 2.03 24.15
N ALA A 453 13.84 1.04 24.96
CA ALA A 453 13.32 0.89 26.31
C ALA A 453 14.47 1.11 27.31
N PHE A 454 14.65 2.34 27.76
CA PHE A 454 15.77 2.72 28.63
C PHE A 454 15.34 2.68 30.09
N ALA A 455 16.20 2.15 30.97
CA ALA A 455 15.90 2.08 32.40
C ALA A 455 15.74 3.46 33.05
N ASN A 456 16.45 4.46 32.52
CA ASN A 456 16.38 5.87 32.92
C ASN A 456 16.43 6.74 31.67
N VAL A 457 16.08 8.03 31.80
CA VAL A 457 16.32 9.00 30.72
C VAL A 457 17.82 9.03 30.40
N PRO A 458 18.23 8.72 29.16
CA PRO A 458 19.64 8.72 28.79
C PRO A 458 20.28 10.10 28.93
N ASP A 459 21.52 10.14 29.40
CA ASP A 459 22.33 11.36 29.52
C ASP A 459 23.51 11.40 28.53
N GLN A 460 23.77 10.30 27.83
CA GLN A 460 24.75 10.24 26.75
C GLN A 460 24.27 9.37 25.59
N VAL A 461 24.53 9.84 24.36
CA VAL A 461 24.33 9.06 23.14
C VAL A 461 25.60 9.18 22.29
N PHE A 462 26.10 8.06 21.79
CA PHE A 462 27.22 8.01 20.87
C PHE A 462 26.77 7.44 19.53
N VAL A 463 27.24 8.05 18.44
CA VAL A 463 27.00 7.59 17.07
C VAL A 463 28.35 7.45 16.38
N GLY A 464 28.69 6.24 15.94
CA GLY A 464 30.01 5.95 15.37
C GLY A 464 31.16 6.24 16.35
N GLY A 465 30.92 6.10 17.66
CA GLY A 465 31.88 6.40 18.71
C GLY A 465 32.03 7.89 19.07
N LEU A 466 31.32 8.79 18.39
CA LEU A 466 31.32 10.23 18.68
C LEU A 466 30.12 10.62 19.54
N ALA A 467 30.33 11.49 20.53
CA ALA A 467 29.25 11.94 21.41
C ALA A 467 28.27 12.87 20.66
N ALA A 468 27.01 12.44 20.57
CA ALA A 468 25.91 13.23 20.02
C ALA A 468 25.41 14.26 21.04
N LYS A 469 24.93 15.40 20.56
CA LYS A 469 24.36 16.43 21.43
C LYS A 469 22.91 16.07 21.74
N ILE A 470 22.61 15.78 23.00
CA ILE A 470 21.22 15.55 23.44
C ILE A 470 20.47 16.90 23.45
N ILE A 471 19.28 16.88 22.88
CA ILE A 471 18.34 18.02 22.83
C ILE A 471 17.25 17.86 23.90
N GLY A 472 16.83 16.62 24.13
CA GLY A 472 15.85 16.26 25.15
C GLY A 472 15.45 14.80 25.00
N GLY A 473 14.75 14.25 25.99
CA GLY A 473 14.32 12.85 25.91
C GLY A 473 13.50 12.40 27.11
N THR A 474 12.99 11.18 26.98
CA THR A 474 12.29 10.38 27.96
C THR A 474 13.03 9.04 28.13
N ALA A 475 12.47 8.13 28.94
CA ALA A 475 12.96 6.77 29.05
C ALA A 475 12.70 5.91 27.80
N SER A 476 11.94 6.40 26.81
CA SER A 476 11.62 5.66 25.58
C SER A 476 12.13 6.31 24.29
N GLN A 477 12.54 7.57 24.36
CA GLN A 477 13.02 8.34 23.21
C GLN A 477 14.03 9.38 23.64
N VAL A 478 15.16 9.50 22.95
CA VAL A 478 16.08 10.63 23.10
C VAL A 478 16.35 11.29 21.76
N ASN A 479 16.16 12.60 21.71
CA ASN A 479 16.39 13.41 20.52
C ASN A 479 17.80 14.00 20.58
N VAL A 480 18.54 13.86 19.49
CA VAL A 480 19.94 14.24 19.42
C VAL A 480 20.25 14.99 18.13
N VAL A 481 21.36 15.71 18.11
CA VAL A 481 22.05 16.12 16.89
C VAL A 481 23.19 15.14 16.64
N VAL A 482 23.16 14.49 15.47
CA VAL A 482 24.20 13.57 15.02
C VAL A 482 25.52 14.34 14.92
N PRO A 483 26.65 13.82 15.44
CA PRO A 483 27.94 14.52 15.36
C PRO A 483 28.32 14.84 13.91
N ALA A 484 28.75 16.07 13.64
CA ALA A 484 29.12 16.51 12.29
C ALA A 484 30.31 15.73 11.68
N GLY A 485 31.14 15.11 12.53
CA GLY A 485 32.27 14.26 12.11
C GLY A 485 31.92 12.80 11.81
N THR A 486 30.65 12.41 11.94
CA THR A 486 30.21 11.02 11.69
C THR A 486 30.37 10.68 10.22
N GLN A 487 31.04 9.57 9.91
CA GLN A 487 31.30 9.16 8.53
C GLN A 487 30.09 8.44 7.92
N PRO A 488 29.83 8.60 6.60
CA PRO A 488 28.85 7.78 5.89
C PRO A 488 29.16 6.28 5.99
N GLY A 489 28.11 5.47 6.06
CA GLY A 489 28.18 4.02 6.23
C GLY A 489 27.55 3.53 7.53
N SER A 490 27.75 2.25 7.84
CA SER A 490 27.22 1.65 9.06
C SER A 490 27.90 2.23 10.30
N ALA A 491 27.11 2.65 11.29
CA ALA A 491 27.57 3.21 12.55
C ALA A 491 26.85 2.60 13.74
N VAL A 492 27.61 2.31 14.81
CA VAL A 492 27.06 1.88 16.10
C VAL A 492 26.40 3.06 16.78
N VAL A 493 25.21 2.83 17.32
CA VAL A 493 24.51 3.73 18.25
C VAL A 493 24.65 3.15 19.66
N SER A 494 25.17 3.91 20.60
CA SER A 494 25.29 3.53 22.02
C SER A 494 24.56 4.57 22.86
N VAL A 495 23.59 4.11 23.66
CA VAL A 495 22.79 4.94 24.56
C VAL A 495 23.21 4.59 26.00
N ARG A 496 23.54 5.60 26.80
CA ARG A 496 24.03 5.41 28.16
C ARG A 496 23.25 6.22 29.19
N SER A 497 23.26 5.72 30.41
CA SER A 497 22.84 6.42 31.62
C SER A 497 23.99 6.36 32.62
N GLY A 498 24.65 7.50 32.86
CA GLY A 498 25.93 7.55 33.57
C GLY A 498 27.02 6.78 32.81
N SER A 499 27.72 5.86 33.48
CA SER A 499 28.77 5.04 32.87
C SER A 499 28.25 3.76 32.20
N THR A 500 26.96 3.47 32.29
CA THR A 500 26.39 2.19 31.84
C THR A 500 25.71 2.35 30.48
N GLU A 501 26.08 1.51 29.52
CA GLU A 501 25.34 1.36 28.26
C GLU A 501 24.01 0.65 28.54
N VAL A 502 22.90 1.33 28.28
CA VAL A 502 21.54 0.84 28.53
C VAL A 502 20.90 0.26 27.27
N ALA A 503 21.39 0.65 26.08
CA ALA A 503 20.99 0.08 24.80
C ALA A 503 22.05 0.35 23.72
N SER A 504 22.12 -0.53 22.73
CA SER A 504 22.93 -0.32 21.54
C SER A 504 22.25 -0.82 20.28
N GLY A 505 22.68 -0.29 19.14
CA GLY A 505 22.11 -0.59 17.83
C GLY A 505 23.03 -0.21 16.68
N GLN A 506 22.52 -0.40 15.47
CA GLN A 506 23.19 -0.06 14.21
C GLN A 506 22.30 0.86 13.39
N VAL A 507 22.89 1.88 12.78
CA VAL A 507 22.24 2.78 11.83
C VAL A 507 23.13 2.99 10.61
N THR A 508 22.52 3.27 9.45
CA THR A 508 23.25 3.70 8.26
C THR A 508 23.29 5.22 8.22
N ILE A 509 24.48 5.80 8.28
CA ILE A 509 24.71 7.22 8.07
C ILE A 509 24.83 7.48 6.57
N THR A 510 24.01 8.39 6.06
CA THR A 510 23.94 8.75 4.64
C THR A 510 24.57 10.13 4.39
N SER A 511 24.87 10.43 3.13
CA SER A 511 25.42 11.76 2.76
C SER A 511 24.42 12.90 2.92
N GLY A 512 23.12 12.59 2.90
CA GLY A 512 21.99 13.48 3.12
C GLY A 512 20.81 12.68 3.65
N GLY A 513 19.86 13.35 4.26
CA GLY A 513 18.78 12.68 5.00
C GLY A 513 17.59 13.61 5.18
N ALA A 514 17.14 14.22 4.09
CA ALA A 514 16.08 15.21 4.13
C ALA A 514 14.84 14.67 4.88
N GLY A 515 14.41 15.38 5.92
CA GLY A 515 13.16 15.13 6.63
C GLY A 515 12.48 16.45 6.95
N ILE A 516 11.20 16.60 6.59
CA ILE A 516 10.42 17.81 6.88
C ILE A 516 9.70 17.63 8.20
N PHE A 517 9.83 18.60 9.10
CA PHE A 517 9.11 18.59 10.37
C PHE A 517 7.61 18.81 10.13
N VAL A 518 6.78 18.16 10.93
CA VAL A 518 5.32 18.32 10.90
C VAL A 518 4.85 18.91 12.23
N LEU A 519 3.82 19.75 12.18
CA LEU A 519 3.25 20.43 13.35
C LEU A 519 2.39 19.48 14.21
N ASP A 520 1.77 18.50 13.55
CA ASP A 520 0.88 17.53 14.19
C ASP A 520 1.14 16.13 13.61
N PRO A 521 2.03 15.33 14.22
CA PRO A 521 2.31 13.98 13.74
C PRO A 521 1.12 13.03 13.91
N ALA A 522 0.12 13.37 14.73
CA ALA A 522 -1.11 12.59 14.89
C ALA A 522 -2.16 12.91 13.81
N ASN A 523 -1.90 13.88 12.94
CA ASN A 523 -2.74 14.16 11.78
C ASN A 523 -2.17 13.44 10.55
N GLY A 524 -2.96 12.54 9.95
CA GLY A 524 -2.54 11.78 8.76
C GLY A 524 -2.24 12.66 7.55
N ALA A 525 -2.79 13.88 7.49
CA ALA A 525 -2.48 14.84 6.45
C ALA A 525 -1.12 15.54 6.65
N GLN A 526 -0.42 15.31 7.77
CA GLN A 526 0.94 15.77 8.02
C GLN A 526 1.15 17.28 7.78
N PRO A 527 0.42 18.18 8.47
CA PRO A 527 0.62 19.62 8.29
C PRO A 527 2.08 20.00 8.58
N GLY A 528 2.76 20.58 7.60
CA GLY A 528 4.19 20.85 7.71
C GLY A 528 4.50 21.98 8.68
N ALA A 529 5.66 21.90 9.33
CA ALA A 529 6.30 23.04 9.95
C ALA A 529 6.77 23.98 8.84
N VAL A 530 5.82 24.76 8.33
CA VAL A 530 6.00 25.67 7.20
C VAL A 530 5.38 27.02 7.56
N GLU A 531 6.12 28.09 7.30
CA GLU A 531 5.62 29.46 7.39
C GLU A 531 5.39 30.05 6.00
N ASN A 532 4.41 30.94 5.90
CA ASN A 532 4.19 31.73 4.70
C ASN A 532 5.21 32.88 4.61
N GLN A 533 5.18 33.63 3.51
CA GLN A 533 6.04 34.80 3.30
C GLN A 533 5.87 35.90 4.36
N ASP A 534 4.76 35.93 5.08
CA ASP A 534 4.46 36.87 6.17
C ASP A 534 4.77 36.29 7.57
N ASP A 535 5.57 35.22 7.64
CA ASP A 535 5.96 34.50 8.86
C ASP A 535 4.79 33.85 9.62
N SER A 536 3.57 33.86 9.04
CA SER A 536 2.45 33.12 9.62
C SER A 536 2.60 31.62 9.37
N VAL A 537 2.32 30.79 10.37
CA VAL A 537 2.26 29.33 10.22
C VAL A 537 1.21 28.97 9.16
N ASN A 538 1.63 28.20 8.16
CA ASN A 538 0.77 27.77 7.07
C ASN A 538 -0.33 26.84 7.61
N SER A 539 -1.58 27.15 7.26
CA SER A 539 -2.76 26.39 7.71
C SER A 539 -3.95 26.69 6.80
N VAL A 540 -5.08 26.00 7.02
CA VAL A 540 -6.34 26.32 6.32
C VAL A 540 -6.79 27.78 6.54
N GLY A 541 -6.47 28.36 7.70
CA GLY A 541 -6.78 29.78 8.01
C GLY A 541 -5.77 30.75 7.40
N ASN A 542 -4.51 30.33 7.25
CA ASN A 542 -3.42 31.10 6.67
C ASN A 542 -2.81 30.36 5.46
N PRO A 543 -3.53 30.19 4.34
CA PRO A 543 -2.98 29.53 3.17
C PRO A 543 -1.99 30.45 2.44
N ALA A 544 -0.91 29.85 1.93
CA ALA A 544 0.06 30.52 1.07
C ALA A 544 -0.60 30.95 -0.23
N ARG A 545 -0.21 32.12 -0.77
CA ARG A 545 -0.66 32.53 -2.10
C ARG A 545 0.20 31.87 -3.16
N THR A 546 -0.40 31.48 -4.27
CA THR A 546 0.37 31.16 -5.48
C THR A 546 1.40 32.26 -5.77
N GLY A 547 2.65 31.87 -6.07
CA GLY A 547 3.76 32.78 -6.36
C GLY A 547 4.43 33.43 -5.14
N SER A 548 3.85 33.30 -3.93
CA SER A 548 4.50 33.72 -2.68
C SER A 548 5.56 32.72 -2.22
N LEU A 549 6.39 33.11 -1.26
CA LEU A 549 7.37 32.22 -0.64
C LEU A 549 6.73 31.44 0.52
N VAL A 550 7.22 30.21 0.70
CA VAL A 550 7.05 29.43 1.93
C VAL A 550 8.42 29.11 2.51
N GLN A 551 8.52 29.09 3.84
CA GLN A 551 9.71 28.71 4.60
C GLN A 551 9.48 27.32 5.18
N ILE A 552 10.20 26.33 4.69
CA ILE A 552 10.08 24.92 5.07
C ILE A 552 11.16 24.60 6.09
N PHE A 553 10.76 24.09 7.26
CA PHE A 553 11.69 23.64 8.28
C PHE A 553 11.91 22.12 8.20
N ALA A 554 13.17 21.74 8.06
CA ALA A 554 13.60 20.37 7.81
C ALA A 554 14.86 20.03 8.61
N THR A 555 15.34 18.80 8.45
CA THR A 555 16.66 18.35 8.91
C THR A 555 17.34 17.48 7.86
N GLY A 556 18.63 17.16 8.07
CA GLY A 556 19.38 16.29 7.18
C GLY A 556 20.15 16.97 6.05
N TYR A 557 20.29 18.30 6.13
CA TYR A 557 20.96 19.12 5.12
C TYR A 557 22.37 18.64 4.75
N ALA A 558 22.60 18.46 3.46
CA ALA A 558 23.85 18.09 2.83
C ALA A 558 24.35 19.24 1.93
N PRO A 559 25.30 20.08 2.39
CA PRO A 559 25.68 21.33 1.72
C PRO A 559 26.18 21.20 0.27
N LEU A 560 26.66 20.02 -0.12
CA LEU A 560 27.22 19.76 -1.45
C LEU A 560 26.20 19.19 -2.44
N GLN A 561 24.98 18.93 -2.00
CA GLN A 561 23.94 18.31 -2.84
C GLN A 561 22.96 19.39 -3.34
N PRO A 562 22.48 19.27 -4.60
CA PRO A 562 21.38 20.09 -5.07
C PRO A 562 20.12 19.76 -4.28
N VAL A 563 19.35 20.81 -3.97
CA VAL A 563 18.07 20.72 -3.26
C VAL A 563 16.96 21.10 -4.21
N HIS A 564 15.97 20.23 -4.33
CA HIS A 564 14.74 20.50 -5.07
C HIS A 564 13.56 20.41 -4.11
N VAL A 565 12.61 21.33 -4.25
CA VAL A 565 11.34 21.28 -3.51
C VAL A 565 10.24 20.95 -4.50
N MET A 566 9.40 20.00 -4.14
CA MET A 566 8.26 19.55 -4.94
C MET A 566 6.99 19.90 -4.19
N LEU A 567 6.11 20.69 -4.81
CA LEU A 567 4.77 20.98 -4.29
C LEU A 567 3.75 20.36 -5.23
N GLY A 568 2.85 19.49 -4.74
CA GLY A 568 1.83 18.87 -5.59
C GLY A 568 2.38 18.08 -6.78
N GLY A 569 3.65 17.66 -6.72
CA GLY A 569 4.35 17.02 -7.84
C GLY A 569 4.98 17.97 -8.87
N VAL A 570 4.91 19.29 -8.66
CA VAL A 570 5.53 20.32 -9.51
C VAL A 570 6.78 20.87 -8.81
N PRO A 571 7.93 20.99 -9.51
CA PRO A 571 9.12 21.63 -8.97
C PRO A 571 8.88 23.09 -8.63
N ALA A 572 9.27 23.48 -7.42
CA ALA A 572 9.26 24.85 -6.96
C ALA A 572 10.62 25.51 -7.09
N ASN A 573 10.61 26.83 -7.31
CA ASN A 573 11.84 27.61 -7.37
C ASN A 573 12.39 27.80 -5.96
N VAL A 574 13.56 27.22 -5.67
CA VAL A 574 14.24 27.33 -4.38
C VAL A 574 15.06 28.62 -4.36
N ILE A 575 14.71 29.53 -3.44
CA ILE A 575 15.35 30.84 -3.29
C ILE A 575 16.49 30.78 -2.25
N PHE A 576 16.30 29.97 -1.22
CA PHE A 576 17.28 29.78 -0.15
C PHE A 576 17.24 28.34 0.35
N SER A 577 18.40 27.79 0.72
CA SER A 577 18.54 26.51 1.40
C SER A 577 19.81 26.53 2.23
N GLY A 578 19.68 26.40 3.55
CA GLY A 578 20.84 26.42 4.44
C GLY A 578 20.52 26.13 5.90
N PRO A 579 21.56 25.85 6.72
CA PRO A 579 21.39 25.54 8.12
C PRO A 579 21.07 26.81 8.91
N ILE A 580 20.30 26.66 10.00
CA ILE A 580 20.07 27.76 10.93
C ILE A 580 21.14 27.72 12.02
N ALA A 581 22.08 28.67 11.99
CA ALA A 581 23.25 28.67 12.88
C ALA A 581 22.92 28.61 14.38
N GLN A 582 21.79 29.22 14.79
CA GLN A 582 21.32 29.22 16.18
C GLN A 582 20.76 27.86 16.63
N PHE A 583 20.36 27.02 15.68
CA PHE A 583 19.75 25.71 15.91
C PHE A 583 20.48 24.64 15.10
N PRO A 584 21.65 24.15 15.56
CA PRO A 584 22.38 23.08 14.88
C PRO A 584 21.48 21.87 14.60
N GLY A 585 21.48 21.40 13.35
CA GLY A 585 20.60 20.33 12.86
C GLY A 585 19.31 20.82 12.21
N LEU A 586 18.93 22.07 12.42
CA LEU A 586 17.78 22.67 11.75
C LEU A 586 18.18 23.21 10.36
N TRP A 587 17.37 22.89 9.38
CA TRP A 587 17.51 23.30 7.99
C TRP A 587 16.30 24.13 7.58
N GLN A 588 16.54 25.27 6.95
CA GLN A 588 15.51 26.10 6.35
C GLN A 588 15.63 26.10 4.84
N ILE A 589 14.49 25.98 4.16
CA ILE A 589 14.37 26.08 2.70
C ILE A 589 13.29 27.11 2.38
N ASN A 590 13.62 28.13 1.60
CA ASN A 590 12.61 29.06 1.08
C ASN A 590 12.31 28.70 -0.37
N ALA A 591 11.06 28.37 -0.67
CA ALA A 591 10.63 27.99 -2.01
C ALA A 591 9.42 28.82 -2.44
N GLN A 592 9.35 29.14 -3.73
CA GLN A 592 8.21 29.84 -4.31
C GLN A 592 7.09 28.86 -4.65
N VAL A 593 5.88 29.13 -4.18
CA VAL A 593 4.69 28.32 -4.48
C VAL A 593 4.39 28.38 -5.98
N PRO A 594 4.38 27.25 -6.71
CA PRO A 594 4.10 27.25 -8.15
C PRO A 594 2.66 27.65 -8.48
N ALA A 595 2.43 28.00 -9.75
CA ALA A 595 1.08 28.31 -10.25
C ALA A 595 0.19 27.06 -10.36
N GLY A 596 -1.13 27.28 -10.32
CA GLY A 596 -2.13 26.23 -10.59
C GLY A 596 -2.42 25.29 -9.42
N MET A 597 -2.01 25.65 -8.20
CA MET A 597 -2.24 24.88 -6.99
C MET A 597 -3.31 25.51 -6.11
N THR A 598 -4.13 24.68 -5.48
CA THR A 598 -5.11 25.12 -4.49
C THR A 598 -5.41 24.00 -3.50
N GLY A 599 -5.88 24.38 -2.32
CA GLY A 599 -6.23 23.44 -1.25
C GLY A 599 -5.01 22.91 -0.52
N GLN A 600 -5.13 21.71 0.03
CA GLN A 600 -4.07 21.00 0.74
C GLN A 600 -3.15 20.29 -0.24
N VAL A 601 -1.90 20.74 -0.31
CA VAL A 601 -0.91 20.32 -1.30
C VAL A 601 0.25 19.61 -0.58
N PRO A 602 0.67 18.40 -1.03
CA PRO A 602 1.86 17.75 -0.50
C PRO A 602 3.11 18.56 -0.85
N VAL A 603 4.02 18.71 0.11
CA VAL A 603 5.37 19.24 -0.09
C VAL A 603 6.39 18.19 0.35
N TYR A 604 7.40 17.97 -0.49
CA TYR A 604 8.55 17.14 -0.14
C TYR A 604 9.82 17.72 -0.76
N VAL A 605 10.97 17.34 -0.20
CA VAL A 605 12.28 17.82 -0.60
C VAL A 605 13.07 16.66 -1.19
N ILE A 606 13.76 16.90 -2.28
CA ILE A 606 14.75 15.99 -2.85
C ILE A 606 16.13 16.58 -2.61
N GLU A 607 17.02 15.79 -2.01
CA GLU A 607 18.41 16.14 -1.79
C GLU A 607 19.31 14.99 -2.25
N GLY A 608 20.12 15.23 -3.27
CA GLY A 608 20.88 14.18 -3.94
C GLY A 608 19.94 13.10 -4.51
N ASN A 609 20.11 11.85 -4.05
CA ASN A 609 19.33 10.69 -4.51
C ASN A 609 18.18 10.29 -3.56
N PHE A 610 17.86 11.13 -2.58
CA PHE A 610 16.84 10.84 -1.56
C PHE A 610 15.72 11.87 -1.58
N ALA A 611 14.49 11.38 -1.41
CA ALA A 611 13.33 12.21 -1.14
C ALA A 611 12.98 12.17 0.36
N SER A 612 12.53 13.30 0.89
CA SER A 612 12.04 13.40 2.27
C SER A 612 10.68 12.73 2.46
N ASN A 613 10.19 12.72 3.70
CA ASN A 613 8.78 12.46 3.95
C ASN A 613 7.97 13.60 3.34
N ALA A 614 6.69 13.36 3.11
CA ALA A 614 5.80 14.46 2.83
C ALA A 614 5.35 15.16 4.10
N ALA A 615 5.17 16.46 3.94
CA ALA A 615 4.27 17.26 4.73
C ALA A 615 3.21 17.87 3.80
N THR A 616 2.24 18.60 4.34
CA THR A 616 1.29 19.38 3.55
C THR A 616 1.34 20.85 3.88
N ILE A 617 0.99 21.66 2.89
CA ILE A 617 0.68 23.08 3.03
C ILE A 617 -0.69 23.38 2.43
N PHE A 618 -1.31 24.48 2.82
CA PHE A 618 -2.50 25.02 2.19
C PHE A 618 -2.13 26.16 1.23
N VAL A 619 -2.70 26.12 0.03
CA VAL A 619 -2.48 27.11 -1.05
C VAL A 619 -3.82 27.71 -1.50
N LYS A 620 -3.81 29.02 -1.79
CA LYS A 620 -4.93 29.77 -2.38
C LYS A 620 -4.55 30.57 -3.62
#